data_AF-A0A962X3S5-F1
#
_entry.id   AF-A0A962X3S5-F1
#
_cell.length_a   1.000
_cell.length_b   1.000
_cell.length_c   1.000
_cell.angle_alpha   90.00
_cell.angle_beta   90.00
_cell.angle_gamma   90.00
#
_symmetry.space_group_name_H-M   'P 1'
#
loop_
_entity.id
_entity.type
_entity.pdbx_description
1 polymer ?
#
loop_
_entity_poly.entity_id
_entity_poly.type
_entity_poly.pdbx_seq_one_letter_code
_entity_poly.pdbx_strand_id
1 'polypeptide(L)'
;MTSKYGKRSEIDVPTWIQFYDQSTSGRSLVETFVSQVFLTAHRARIEHFLPTLMALGNAAGRVSAALGLRPAASGRLFLERYLDEPVEKALAASAASRIARDDLVEVGNFAVGAAGGGRWLITALTAYLQATERRWAVFTFGPVLQ
;
A
#
# COMPACT_ATOMS: atom_id res chain seq x y z
N MET A 1 -31.39 31.44 -9.88
CA MET A 1 -30.01 31.03 -10.22
C MET A 1 -29.27 30.70 -8.92
N THR A 2 -29.24 29.44 -8.54
CA THR A 2 -28.58 28.95 -7.31
C THR A 2 -27.22 28.35 -7.66
N SER A 3 -26.17 28.96 -7.12
CA SER A 3 -24.77 28.60 -7.34
C SER A 3 -24.42 27.28 -6.64
N LYS A 4 -24.13 26.24 -7.42
CA LYS A 4 -23.67 24.90 -6.99
C LYS A 4 -22.14 24.79 -7.08
N TYR A 5 -21.39 25.63 -6.37
CA TYR A 5 -19.95 25.39 -6.21
C TYR A 5 -19.71 24.63 -4.90
N GLY A 6 -19.59 23.30 -5.03
CA GLY A 6 -19.17 22.42 -3.94
C GLY A 6 -17.79 22.82 -3.43
N LYS A 7 -17.60 22.77 -2.10
CA LYS A 7 -16.30 22.91 -1.42
C LYS A 7 -15.25 22.10 -2.19
N ARG A 8 -14.26 22.78 -2.78
CA ARG A 8 -13.01 22.12 -3.19
C ARG A 8 -12.45 21.48 -1.92
N SER A 9 -12.40 20.15 -1.86
CA SER A 9 -11.70 19.46 -0.78
C SER A 9 -10.25 19.91 -0.81
N GLU A 10 -9.80 20.54 0.27
CA GLU A 10 -8.41 20.89 0.50
C GLU A 10 -7.55 19.64 0.27
N ILE A 11 -6.58 19.74 -0.64
CA ILE A 11 -5.69 18.62 -0.95
C ILE A 11 -4.81 18.42 0.28
N ASP A 12 -5.03 17.33 1.02
CA ASP A 12 -4.20 16.96 2.16
C ASP A 12 -2.84 16.47 1.62
N VAL A 13 -1.89 17.39 1.51
CA VAL A 13 -0.53 17.10 1.02
C VAL A 13 0.26 16.44 2.16
N PRO A 14 0.81 15.24 1.95
CA PRO A 14 1.63 14.60 2.96
C PRO A 14 2.92 15.41 3.16
N THR A 15 3.25 15.67 4.42
CA THR A 15 4.47 16.40 4.81
C THR A 15 5.59 15.48 5.26
N TRP A 16 5.27 14.21 5.53
CA TRP A 16 6.27 13.19 5.90
C TRP A 16 5.91 11.82 5.34
N ILE A 17 6.95 11.00 5.21
CA ILE A 17 6.89 9.59 4.84
C ILE A 17 7.74 8.84 5.86
N GLN A 18 7.21 7.75 6.42
CA GLN A 18 7.96 6.92 7.37
C GLN A 18 7.67 5.44 7.16
N PHE A 19 8.69 4.62 7.43
CA PHE A 19 8.59 3.16 7.42
C PHE A 19 8.50 2.61 8.84
N TYR A 20 7.68 1.59 9.03
CA TYR A 20 7.43 0.93 10.29
C TYR A 20 7.60 -0.58 10.10
N ASP A 21 8.71 -1.13 10.58
CA ASP A 21 8.87 -2.57 10.74
C ASP A 21 8.24 -3.07 12.05
N GLN A 22 8.28 -4.38 12.29
CA GLN A 22 7.66 -4.99 13.48
C GLN A 22 8.22 -4.49 14.82
N SER A 23 9.43 -3.93 14.83
CA SER A 23 10.08 -3.39 16.04
C SER A 23 9.92 -1.87 16.20
N THR A 24 9.41 -1.20 15.18
CA THR A 24 9.31 0.26 15.14
C THR A 24 8.20 0.75 16.09
N SER A 25 8.59 1.56 17.08
CA SER A 25 7.62 2.22 17.96
C SER A 25 6.64 3.09 17.16
N GLY A 26 5.36 3.00 17.50
CA GLY A 26 4.28 3.71 16.79
C GLY A 26 3.66 2.94 15.61
N ARG A 27 4.15 1.74 15.25
CA ARG A 27 3.53 0.89 14.20
C ARG A 27 2.05 0.64 14.46
N SER A 28 1.65 0.46 15.72
CA SER A 28 0.26 0.22 16.12
C SER A 28 -0.70 1.36 15.72
N LEU A 29 -0.22 2.60 15.64
CA LEU A 29 -1.03 3.74 15.18
C LEU A 29 -1.36 3.59 13.69
N VAL A 30 -0.38 3.16 12.88
CA VAL A 30 -0.57 2.89 11.45
C VAL A 30 -1.49 1.69 11.25
N GLU A 31 -1.28 0.60 12.00
CA GLU A 31 -2.15 -0.59 11.95
C GLU A 31 -3.61 -0.26 12.33
N THR A 32 -3.81 0.60 13.33
CA THR A 32 -5.14 1.08 13.74
C THR A 32 -5.78 1.89 12.62
N PHE A 33 -5.04 2.82 12.00
CA PHE A 33 -5.51 3.59 10.85
C PHE A 33 -5.93 2.68 9.70
N VAL A 34 -5.08 1.74 9.28
CA VAL A 34 -5.40 0.79 8.21
C VAL A 34 -6.64 -0.03 8.56
N SER A 35 -6.73 -0.54 9.80
CA SER A 35 -7.89 -1.32 10.26
C SER A 35 -9.19 -0.52 10.18
N GLN A 36 -9.15 0.76 10.60
CA GLN A 36 -10.32 1.65 10.55
C GLN A 36 -10.76 1.90 9.10
N VAL A 37 -9.82 2.17 8.19
CA VAL A 37 -10.14 2.37 6.77
C VAL A 37 -10.81 1.13 6.17
N PHE A 38 -10.26 -0.06 6.41
CA PHE A 38 -10.86 -1.31 5.92
C PHE A 38 -12.21 -1.63 6.56
N LEU A 39 -12.37 -1.33 7.84
CA LEU A 39 -13.65 -1.50 8.53
C LEU A 39 -14.72 -0.57 7.95
N THR A 40 -14.38 0.70 7.69
CA THR A 40 -15.32 1.67 7.11
C THR A 40 -15.66 1.35 5.66
N ALA A 41 -14.67 1.04 4.83
CA ALA A 41 -14.86 0.82 3.39
C ALA A 41 -15.46 -0.56 3.06
N HIS A 42 -15.07 -1.60 3.81
CA HIS A 42 -15.38 -2.99 3.47
C HIS A 42 -16.05 -3.78 4.60
N ARG A 43 -16.24 -3.18 5.79
CA ARG A 43 -16.66 -3.90 7.01
C ARG A 43 -15.74 -5.07 7.35
N ALA A 44 -14.48 -4.98 6.90
CA ALA A 44 -13.49 -6.02 7.10
C ALA A 44 -12.68 -5.75 8.37
N ARG A 45 -12.40 -6.81 9.13
CA ARG A 45 -11.45 -6.78 10.24
C ARG A 45 -10.12 -7.35 9.74
N ILE A 46 -9.06 -6.55 9.78
CA ILE A 46 -7.72 -7.01 9.43
C ILE A 46 -7.11 -7.76 10.61
N GLU A 47 -6.59 -8.94 10.34
CA GLU A 47 -5.85 -9.76 11.31
C GLU A 47 -4.36 -9.87 10.97
N HIS A 48 -3.98 -9.51 9.75
CA HIS A 48 -2.64 -9.64 9.24
C HIS A 48 -2.16 -8.36 8.56
N PHE A 49 -1.03 -7.86 9.03
CA PHE A 49 -0.29 -6.76 8.43
C PHE A 49 1.00 -7.28 7.81
N LEU A 50 1.38 -6.71 6.67
CA LEU A 50 2.68 -6.96 6.07
C LEU A 50 3.81 -6.48 7.01
N PRO A 51 5.02 -7.09 6.90
CA PRO A 51 6.09 -6.91 7.87
C PRO A 51 6.61 -5.46 7.93
N THR A 52 6.52 -4.71 6.83
CA THR A 52 6.87 -3.29 6.79
C THR A 52 5.64 -2.50 6.36
N LEU A 53 5.33 -1.43 7.07
CA LEU A 53 4.31 -0.45 6.66
C LEU A 53 5.00 0.85 6.24
N MET A 54 4.64 1.38 5.08
CA MET A 54 4.95 2.75 4.67
C MET A 54 3.74 3.61 4.99
N ALA A 55 3.92 4.66 5.79
CA ALA A 55 2.88 5.61 6.12
C ALA A 55 3.22 7.01 5.63
N LEU A 56 2.19 7.72 5.21
CA LEU A 56 2.19 9.14 4.91
C LEU A 56 1.37 9.84 5.98
N GLY A 57 1.78 11.05 6.33
CA GLY A 57 0.93 11.91 7.12
C GLY A 57 1.23 13.38 6.92
N ASN A 58 0.47 14.20 7.63
CA ASN A 58 0.43 15.64 7.42
C ASN A 58 1.02 16.41 8.61
N ALA A 59 1.04 17.74 8.46
CA ALA A 59 1.57 18.66 9.47
C ALA A 59 0.86 18.57 10.83
N ALA A 60 -0.37 18.05 10.87
CA ALA A 60 -1.10 17.82 12.11
C ALA A 60 -0.68 16.53 12.84
N GLY A 61 0.34 15.81 12.34
CA GLY A 61 0.84 14.57 12.93
C GLY A 61 -0.08 13.36 12.73
N ARG A 62 -1.04 13.46 11.81
CA ARG A 62 -2.00 12.38 11.54
C ARG A 62 -1.56 11.56 10.34
N VAL A 63 -1.68 10.23 10.45
CA VAL A 63 -1.57 9.32 9.31
C VAL A 63 -2.73 9.62 8.35
N SER A 64 -2.40 9.90 7.09
CA SER A 64 -3.37 10.21 6.03
C SER A 64 -3.49 9.08 5.01
N ALA A 65 -2.44 8.28 4.84
CA ALA A 65 -2.44 7.10 3.99
C ALA A 65 -1.35 6.11 4.43
N ALA A 66 -1.53 4.83 4.15
CA ALA A 66 -0.54 3.81 4.42
C ALA A 66 -0.65 2.63 3.44
N LEU A 67 0.46 1.92 3.25
CA LEU A 67 0.49 0.62 2.59
C LEU A 67 1.47 -0.31 3.31
N GLY A 68 1.27 -1.60 3.12
CA GLY A 68 2.17 -2.66 3.57
C GLY A 68 3.09 -3.11 2.44
N LEU A 69 4.30 -3.53 2.79
CA LEU A 69 5.35 -3.99 1.89
C LEU A 69 5.91 -5.33 2.38
N ARG A 70 6.13 -6.24 1.43
CA ARG A 70 6.90 -7.47 1.64
C ARG A 70 7.76 -7.76 0.41
N PRO A 71 9.09 -7.64 0.50
CA PRO A 71 9.97 -8.14 -0.56
C PRO A 71 9.81 -9.65 -0.73
N ALA A 72 9.66 -10.15 -1.96
CA ALA A 72 9.42 -11.57 -2.19
C ALA A 72 10.63 -12.46 -1.89
N ALA A 73 11.83 -11.86 -1.83
CA ALA A 73 13.05 -12.49 -1.30
C ALA A 73 12.92 -12.94 0.17
N SER A 74 12.02 -12.32 0.95
CA SER A 74 11.85 -12.61 2.38
C SER A 74 11.00 -13.87 2.66
N GLY A 75 10.46 -14.50 1.63
CA GLY A 75 9.72 -15.76 1.75
C GLY A 75 8.41 -15.76 0.95
N ARG A 76 7.49 -16.64 1.34
CA ARG A 76 6.19 -16.77 0.68
C ARG A 76 5.35 -15.50 0.85
N LEU A 77 4.75 -15.03 -0.23
CA LEU A 77 3.88 -13.85 -0.24
C LEU A 77 2.47 -14.23 0.23
N PHE A 78 1.71 -13.25 0.71
CA PHE A 78 0.32 -13.48 1.10
C PHE A 78 -0.54 -13.76 -0.15
N LEU A 79 -0.34 -13.01 -1.23
CA LEU A 79 -1.09 -13.16 -2.48
C LEU A 79 -0.92 -14.53 -3.15
N GLU A 80 0.18 -15.24 -2.86
CA GLU A 80 0.43 -16.60 -3.36
C GLU A 80 -0.54 -17.64 -2.77
N ARG A 81 -1.49 -17.22 -1.92
CA ARG A 81 -2.65 -18.02 -1.50
C ARG A 81 -3.79 -17.97 -2.52
N TYR A 82 -3.79 -17.00 -3.42
CA TYR A 82 -4.79 -16.84 -4.49
C TYR A 82 -4.27 -17.33 -5.85
N LEU A 83 -3.03 -17.81 -5.91
CA LEU A 83 -2.38 -18.30 -7.12
C LEU A 83 -2.05 -19.78 -6.97
N ASP A 84 -2.15 -20.52 -8.07
CA ASP A 84 -1.76 -21.95 -8.12
C ASP A 84 -0.23 -22.13 -8.14
N GLU A 85 0.52 -21.07 -8.43
CA GLU A 85 1.98 -21.08 -8.53
C GLU A 85 2.62 -19.80 -7.92
N PRO A 86 3.94 -19.82 -7.66
CA PRO A 86 4.67 -18.62 -7.21
C PRO A 86 4.49 -17.43 -8.17
N VAL A 87 4.40 -16.23 -7.62
CA VAL A 87 4.01 -15.03 -8.39
C VAL A 87 4.97 -14.73 -9.54
N GLU A 88 6.27 -14.97 -9.36
CA GLU A 88 7.28 -14.75 -10.39
C GLU A 88 7.07 -15.64 -11.63
N LYS A 89 6.49 -16.84 -11.46
CA LYS A 89 6.18 -17.73 -12.57
C LYS A 89 4.92 -17.27 -13.31
N ALA A 90 3.87 -16.97 -12.55
CA ALA A 90 2.62 -16.45 -13.11
C ALA A 90 2.86 -15.15 -13.91
N LEU A 91 3.68 -14.25 -13.37
CA LEU A 91 4.04 -13.02 -14.07
C LEU A 91 4.97 -13.27 -15.26
N ALA A 92 5.94 -14.18 -15.16
CA ALA A 92 6.84 -14.47 -16.28
C ALA A 92 6.08 -15.00 -17.50
N ALA A 93 5.07 -15.83 -17.26
CA ALA A 93 4.17 -16.33 -18.30
C ALA A 93 3.37 -15.20 -18.97
N SER A 94 2.85 -14.25 -18.18
CA SER A 94 2.04 -13.13 -18.69
C SER A 94 2.87 -12.02 -19.36
N ALA A 95 4.05 -11.72 -18.83
CA ALA A 95 4.91 -10.62 -19.29
C ALA A 95 5.89 -11.03 -20.40
N ALA A 96 5.92 -12.32 -20.77
CA ALA A 96 6.89 -12.90 -21.72
C ALA A 96 8.34 -12.53 -21.40
N SER A 97 8.67 -12.42 -20.10
CA SER A 97 9.98 -11.99 -19.61
C SER A 97 10.33 -12.75 -18.35
N ARG A 98 11.63 -13.00 -18.12
CA ARG A 98 12.09 -13.61 -16.88
C ARG A 98 11.97 -12.60 -15.75
N ILE A 99 11.23 -12.96 -14.71
CA ILE A 99 11.07 -12.15 -13.50
C ILE A 99 11.79 -12.86 -12.36
N ALA A 100 12.78 -12.20 -11.77
CA ALA A 100 13.46 -12.69 -10.58
C ALA A 100 12.59 -12.42 -9.36
N ARG A 101 12.54 -13.38 -8.43
CA ARG A 101 11.81 -13.23 -7.17
C ARG A 101 12.31 -12.03 -6.36
N ASP A 102 13.60 -11.74 -6.43
CA ASP A 102 14.21 -10.64 -5.66
C ASP A 102 13.80 -9.25 -6.18
N ASP A 103 13.34 -9.15 -7.43
CA ASP A 103 12.86 -7.92 -8.05
C ASP A 103 11.43 -7.56 -7.63
N LEU A 104 10.74 -8.45 -6.91
CA LEU A 104 9.32 -8.37 -6.59
C LEU A 104 9.08 -7.88 -5.17
N VAL A 105 8.10 -6.99 -5.04
CA VAL A 105 7.55 -6.56 -3.75
C VAL A 105 6.03 -6.75 -3.76
N GLU A 106 5.54 -7.50 -2.79
CA GLU A 106 4.12 -7.51 -2.48
C GLU A 106 3.72 -6.22 -1.78
N VAL A 107 2.64 -5.64 -2.26
CA VAL A 107 1.99 -4.48 -1.69
C VAL A 107 0.58 -4.87 -1.25
N GLY A 108 0.30 -4.62 0.02
CA GLY A 108 -0.97 -4.93 0.66
C GLY A 108 -1.34 -3.85 1.67
N ASN A 109 -2.34 -4.10 2.52
CA ASN A 109 -2.78 -3.16 3.57
C ASN A 109 -2.95 -1.71 3.07
N PHE A 110 -3.35 -1.53 1.81
CA PHE A 110 -3.40 -0.23 1.14
C PHE A 110 -4.62 0.55 1.64
N ALA A 111 -4.38 1.60 2.42
CA ALA A 111 -5.40 2.39 3.09
C ALA A 111 -5.20 3.89 2.84
N VAL A 112 -6.27 4.57 2.44
CA VAL A 112 -6.27 5.99 2.11
C VAL A 112 -7.40 6.69 2.87
N GLY A 113 -7.08 7.73 3.64
CA GLY A 113 -8.05 8.44 4.47
C GLY A 113 -8.72 9.63 3.77
N ALA A 114 -8.15 10.14 2.68
CA ALA A 114 -8.68 11.28 1.94
C ALA A 114 -8.41 11.16 0.42
N ALA A 115 -9.26 11.80 -0.39
CA ALA A 115 -9.12 11.80 -1.84
C ALA A 115 -7.72 12.29 -2.25
N GLY A 116 -7.05 11.51 -3.11
CA GLY A 116 -5.71 11.80 -3.59
C GLY A 116 -4.56 11.14 -2.81
N GLY A 117 -4.79 10.61 -1.61
CA GLY A 117 -3.75 9.91 -0.83
C GLY A 117 -3.19 8.67 -1.54
N GLY A 118 -4.00 7.98 -2.34
CA GLY A 118 -3.55 6.85 -3.15
C GLY A 118 -2.49 7.25 -4.20
N ARG A 119 -2.61 8.44 -4.81
CA ARG A 119 -1.59 8.93 -5.76
C ARG A 119 -0.26 9.17 -5.06
N TRP A 120 -0.28 9.76 -3.88
CA TRP A 120 0.92 9.97 -3.08
C TRP A 120 1.57 8.65 -2.66
N LEU A 121 0.77 7.65 -2.27
CA LEU A 121 1.27 6.31 -1.96
C LEU A 121 1.95 5.65 -3.17
N ILE A 122 1.35 5.72 -4.36
CA ILE A 122 1.95 5.15 -5.57
C ILE A 122 3.25 5.87 -5.95
N THR A 123 3.31 7.20 -5.80
CA THR A 123 4.56 7.97 -6.01
C THR A 123 5.65 7.52 -5.02
N ALA A 124 5.31 7.44 -3.73
CA ALA A 124 6.25 7.00 -2.69
C ALA A 124 6.71 5.54 -2.90
N LEU A 125 5.79 4.66 -3.28
CA LEU A 125 6.10 3.27 -3.65
C LEU A 125 7.05 3.20 -4.85
N THR A 126 6.82 4.01 -5.88
CA THR A 126 7.68 4.01 -7.07
C THR A 126 9.10 4.45 -6.72
N ALA A 127 9.24 5.48 -5.88
CA ALA A 127 10.54 5.90 -5.36
C ALA A 127 11.19 4.80 -4.52
N TYR A 128 10.42 4.12 -3.67
CA TYR A 128 10.91 2.99 -2.88
C TYR A 128 11.41 1.82 -3.74
N LEU A 129 10.69 1.45 -4.79
CA LEU A 129 11.09 0.37 -5.71
C LEU A 129 12.43 0.72 -6.38
N GLN A 130 12.54 1.96 -6.89
CA GLN A 130 13.77 2.45 -7.51
C GLN A 130 14.95 2.49 -6.53
N ALA A 131 14.74 2.98 -5.32
CA ALA A 131 15.78 3.05 -4.28
C ALA A 131 16.21 1.67 -3.74
N THR A 132 15.41 0.63 -3.97
CA THR A 132 15.70 -0.73 -3.51
C THR A 132 15.95 -1.72 -4.64
N GLU A 133 16.21 -1.20 -5.85
CA GLU A 133 16.52 -1.95 -7.07
C GLU A 133 15.46 -3.02 -7.42
N ARG A 134 14.23 -2.83 -6.96
CA ARG A 134 13.09 -3.67 -7.33
C ARG A 134 12.37 -3.10 -8.52
N ARG A 135 11.87 -4.00 -9.36
CA ARG A 135 11.27 -3.65 -10.66
C ARG A 135 9.76 -3.85 -10.68
N TRP A 136 9.24 -4.68 -9.78
CA TRP A 136 7.86 -5.12 -9.82
C TRP A 136 7.19 -4.95 -8.46
N ALA A 137 6.05 -4.25 -8.44
CA ALA A 137 5.11 -4.31 -7.33
C ALA A 137 3.90 -5.15 -7.74
N VAL A 138 3.49 -6.05 -6.85
CA VAL A 138 2.33 -6.92 -7.04
C VAL A 138 1.30 -6.64 -5.97
N PHE A 139 0.04 -6.59 -6.39
CA PHE A 139 -1.07 -6.22 -5.53
C PHE A 139 -2.22 -7.19 -5.68
N THR A 140 -3.05 -7.29 -4.65
CA THR A 140 -4.38 -7.90 -4.73
C THR A 140 -5.40 -6.83 -4.39
N PHE A 141 -6.27 -6.52 -5.35
CA PHE A 141 -7.35 -5.57 -5.18
C PHE A 141 -8.67 -6.18 -5.62
N GLY A 142 -9.77 -5.67 -5.05
CA GLY A 142 -11.09 -5.92 -5.61
C GLY A 142 -11.25 -5.26 -7.00
N PRO A 143 -12.33 -5.55 -7.72
CA PRO A 143 -12.55 -5.07 -9.09
C PRO A 143 -12.64 -3.53 -9.23
N VAL A 144 -12.68 -2.79 -8.13
CA VAL A 144 -12.73 -1.31 -8.10
C VAL A 144 -11.59 -0.78 -7.23
N LEU A 145 -10.71 0.03 -7.82
CA LEU A 145 -9.72 0.83 -7.09
C LEU A 145 -10.41 2.08 -6.53
N GLN A 146 -10.38 2.27 -5.21
CA GLN A 146 -10.95 3.46 -4.55
C GLN A 146 -9.92 4.59 -4.39
#